data_AF-A0A524LR32-F1
#
_entry.id   AF-A0A524LR32-F1
#
_cell.length_a   1.000
_cell.length_b   1.000
_cell.length_c   1.000
_cell.angle_alpha   90.00
_cell.angle_beta   90.00
_cell.angle_gamma   90.00
#
_symmetry.space_group_name_H-M   'P 1'
#
loop_
_entity.id
_entity.type
_entity.pdbx_description
1 polymer ?
#
loop_
_entity_poly.entity_id
_entity_poly.type
_entity_poly.pdbx_seq_one_letter_code
_entity_poly.pdbx_strand_id
1 'polypeptide(L)'
;MKRSIFTVIIAFTMLLTLTANGLAQQAVKNLRVGVYDNRAITFAYMGSKYNPMEKKMTEYIEAKAAGDSAQIKELEAWGPRFQRQLHFQGFGRAPVDDLLLLVKDKIPDVAKRTGVDLIGWYPDYTGADVEIVDITDELVSLFNPTNEKLEEIKQITAVEPTPLCDLTNDD
;
A
#
# COMPACT_ATOMS: atom_id res chain seq x y z
N MET A 1 73.72 -6.22 22.49
CA MET A 1 72.77 -5.35 21.74
C MET A 1 72.12 -6.06 20.54
N LYS A 2 71.51 -7.25 20.70
CA LYS A 2 70.87 -7.98 19.58
C LYS A 2 69.59 -8.76 19.96
N ARG A 3 68.91 -8.39 21.04
CA ARG A 3 67.69 -9.07 21.50
C ARG A 3 66.42 -8.20 21.48
N SER A 4 66.54 -6.89 21.21
CA SER A 4 65.39 -5.97 21.24
C SER A 4 64.79 -5.62 19.88
N ILE A 5 65.34 -6.13 18.77
CA ILE A 5 64.82 -5.81 17.42
C ILE A 5 63.78 -6.85 16.96
N PHE A 6 63.83 -8.07 17.49
CA PHE A 6 62.91 -9.15 17.05
C PHE A 6 61.49 -9.06 17.65
N THR A 7 61.32 -8.42 18.81
CA THR A 7 60.01 -8.32 19.47
C THR A 7 59.11 -7.23 18.87
N VAL A 8 59.69 -6.21 18.22
CA VAL A 8 58.94 -5.08 17.64
C VAL A 8 58.28 -5.45 16.31
N ILE A 9 58.82 -6.43 15.59
CA ILE A 9 58.28 -6.85 14.28
C ILE A 9 57.03 -7.73 14.42
N ILE A 10 56.91 -8.51 15.51
CA ILE A 10 55.74 -9.39 15.76
C ILE A 10 54.52 -8.58 16.23
N ALA A 11 54.72 -7.44 16.90
CA ALA A 11 53.63 -6.58 17.35
C ALA A 11 52.99 -5.77 16.21
N PHE A 12 53.72 -5.53 15.10
CA PHE A 12 53.20 -4.76 13.97
C PHE A 12 52.41 -5.62 12.97
N THR A 13 52.75 -6.90 12.83
CA THR A 13 51.97 -7.85 11.99
C THR A 13 50.66 -8.27 12.64
N MET A 14 50.57 -8.31 13.97
CA MET A 14 49.31 -8.61 14.67
C MET A 14 48.31 -7.44 14.65
N LEU A 15 48.77 -6.20 14.45
CA LEU A 15 47.91 -5.02 14.37
C LEU A 15 47.35 -4.78 12.95
N LEU A 16 47.97 -5.38 11.93
CA LEU A 16 47.51 -5.31 10.53
C LEU A 16 46.48 -6.40 10.16
N THR A 17 46.35 -7.46 10.95
CA THR A 17 45.32 -8.50 10.73
C THR A 17 43.98 -8.17 11.40
N LEU A 18 43.91 -7.18 12.29
CA LEU A 18 42.68 -6.76 12.97
C LEU A 18 41.85 -5.74 12.18
N THR A 19 42.40 -5.12 11.13
CA THR A 19 41.65 -4.18 10.28
C THR A 19 40.95 -4.87 9.09
N ALA A 20 41.36 -6.09 8.71
CA ALA A 20 40.77 -6.80 7.58
C ALA A 20 39.37 -7.38 7.87
N ASN A 21 39.06 -7.68 9.14
CA ASN A 21 37.70 -8.08 9.55
C ASN A 21 36.80 -6.89 9.94
N GLY A 22 37.35 -5.66 9.97
CA GLY A 22 36.63 -4.43 10.26
C GLY A 22 35.88 -3.84 9.06
N LEU A 23 36.19 -4.30 7.85
CA LEU A 23 35.24 -4.32 6.74
C LEU A 23 34.31 -5.52 6.95
N ALA A 24 33.63 -5.54 8.10
CA ALA A 24 32.51 -6.42 8.31
C ALA A 24 31.62 -6.27 7.08
N GLN A 25 31.47 -7.39 6.37
CA GLN A 25 30.42 -7.66 5.41
C GLN A 25 29.26 -6.69 5.69
N GLN A 26 29.12 -5.62 4.90
CA GLN A 26 27.87 -4.87 4.93
C GLN A 26 26.84 -5.95 4.59
N ALA A 27 26.07 -6.38 5.58
CA ALA A 27 24.97 -7.30 5.35
C ALA A 27 24.16 -6.62 4.26
N VAL A 28 24.14 -7.23 3.07
CA VAL A 28 23.34 -6.72 1.96
C VAL A 28 21.94 -6.71 2.51
N LYS A 29 21.41 -5.52 2.80
CA LYS A 29 20.07 -5.40 3.35
C LYS A 29 19.15 -5.85 2.22
N ASN A 30 18.50 -7.00 2.40
CA ASN A 30 17.45 -7.43 1.51
C ASN A 30 16.40 -6.33 1.43
N LEU A 31 16.06 -5.91 0.21
CA LEU A 31 15.06 -4.88 0.00
C LEU A 31 13.71 -5.42 0.46
N ARG A 32 13.05 -4.75 1.39
CA ARG A 32 11.73 -5.18 1.90
C ARG A 32 10.64 -4.37 1.22
N VAL A 33 9.79 -5.01 0.44
CA VAL A 33 8.69 -4.36 -0.30
C VAL A 33 7.36 -4.73 0.33
N GLY A 34 6.65 -3.72 0.84
CA GLY A 34 5.28 -3.82 1.29
C GLY A 34 4.34 -3.92 0.09
N VAL A 35 3.57 -5.00 0.00
CA VAL A 35 2.51 -5.19 -0.99
C VAL A 35 1.14 -5.16 -0.32
N TYR A 36 0.10 -4.94 -1.10
CA TYR A 36 -1.27 -4.86 -0.59
C TYR A 36 -2.30 -5.31 -1.63
N ASP A 37 -3.44 -5.81 -1.15
CA ASP A 37 -4.61 -6.07 -1.97
C ASP A 37 -5.42 -4.78 -2.19
N ASN A 38 -5.52 -4.33 -3.45
CA ASN A 38 -6.26 -3.10 -3.81
C ASN A 38 -7.77 -3.18 -3.48
N ARG A 39 -8.35 -4.37 -3.49
CA ARG A 39 -9.77 -4.59 -3.19
C ARG A 39 -10.04 -4.33 -1.72
N ALA A 40 -9.15 -4.80 -0.84
CA ALA A 40 -9.23 -4.51 0.59
C ALA A 40 -9.19 -3.00 0.87
N ILE A 41 -8.29 -2.27 0.19
CA ILE A 41 -8.22 -0.80 0.29
C ILE A 41 -9.53 -0.16 -0.17
N THR A 42 -10.10 -0.63 -1.28
CA THR A 42 -11.36 -0.10 -1.83
C THR A 42 -12.53 -0.30 -0.88
N PHE A 43 -12.69 -1.50 -0.32
CA PHE A 43 -13.75 -1.79 0.64
C PHE A 43 -13.56 -1.01 1.95
N ALA A 44 -12.31 -0.87 2.42
CA ALA A 44 -12.00 -0.04 3.59
C ALA A 44 -12.38 1.43 3.34
N TYR A 45 -12.04 1.97 2.17
CA TYR A 45 -12.44 3.31 1.73
C TYR A 45 -13.97 3.46 1.69
N MET A 46 -14.69 2.50 1.10
CA MET A 46 -16.15 2.54 0.97
C MET A 46 -16.86 2.64 2.32
N GLY A 47 -16.32 1.99 3.36
CA GLY A 47 -16.81 2.06 4.73
C GLY A 47 -16.31 3.26 5.55
N SER A 48 -15.48 4.13 4.96
CA SER A 48 -14.83 5.22 5.67
C SER A 48 -15.56 6.56 5.51
N LYS A 49 -15.19 7.53 6.36
CA LYS A 49 -15.62 8.93 6.24
C LYS A 49 -15.21 9.63 4.93
N TYR A 50 -14.30 9.03 4.16
CA TYR A 50 -13.81 9.62 2.92
C TYR A 50 -14.70 9.30 1.72
N ASN A 51 -15.63 8.36 1.86
CA ASN A 51 -16.60 8.04 0.82
C ASN A 51 -17.60 9.21 0.63
N PRO A 52 -17.64 9.89 -0.53
CA PRO A 52 -18.45 11.09 -0.74
C PRO A 52 -19.93 10.79 -1.01
N MET A 53 -20.35 9.52 -1.06
CA MET A 53 -21.70 9.13 -1.50
C MET A 53 -22.82 9.82 -0.74
N GLU A 54 -22.74 9.89 0.59
CA GLU A 54 -23.75 10.55 1.42
C GLU A 54 -23.86 12.04 1.05
N LYS A 55 -22.72 12.73 0.99
CA LYS A 55 -22.67 14.15 0.61
C LYS A 55 -23.24 14.37 -0.79
N LYS A 56 -22.87 13.53 -1.75
CA LYS A 56 -23.32 13.63 -3.15
C LYS A 56 -24.81 13.36 -3.31
N MET A 57 -25.37 12.46 -2.50
CA MET A 57 -26.81 12.24 -2.45
C MET A 57 -27.56 13.46 -1.90
N THR A 58 -27.06 14.08 -0.83
CA THR A 58 -27.62 15.34 -0.30
C THR A 58 -27.57 16.46 -1.34
N GLU A 59 -26.41 16.67 -1.99
CA GLU A 59 -26.25 17.65 -3.08
C GLU A 59 -27.28 17.42 -4.21
N TYR A 60 -27.60 16.15 -4.52
CA TYR A 60 -28.58 15.81 -5.54
C TYR A 60 -30.03 16.13 -5.14
N ILE A 61 -30.40 15.82 -3.89
CA ILE A 61 -31.73 16.12 -3.35
C ILE A 61 -31.95 17.65 -3.32
N GLU A 62 -30.96 18.41 -2.87
CA GLU A 62 -30.99 19.87 -2.85
C GLU A 62 -31.12 20.46 -4.25
N ALA A 63 -30.33 19.97 -5.21
CA ALA A 63 -30.41 20.40 -6.60
C ALA A 63 -31.80 20.14 -7.21
N LYS A 64 -32.42 18.99 -6.90
CA LYS A 64 -33.80 18.70 -7.30
C LYS A 64 -34.81 19.65 -6.67
N ALA A 65 -34.70 19.94 -5.38
CA ALA A 65 -35.59 20.86 -4.69
C ALA A 65 -35.47 22.30 -5.24
N ALA A 66 -34.26 22.71 -5.61
CA ALA A 66 -33.98 24.03 -6.19
C ALA A 66 -34.27 24.12 -7.71
N GLY A 67 -34.55 23.01 -8.39
CA GLY A 67 -34.70 22.97 -9.84
C GLY A 67 -33.39 23.25 -10.61
N ASP A 68 -32.23 23.01 -9.98
CA ASP A 68 -30.91 23.23 -10.58
C ASP A 68 -30.56 22.11 -11.56
N SER A 69 -31.06 22.25 -12.79
CA SER A 69 -30.85 21.27 -13.87
C SER A 69 -29.38 21.03 -14.22
N ALA A 70 -28.49 22.01 -14.00
CA ALA A 70 -27.07 21.86 -14.28
C ALA A 70 -26.42 20.93 -13.26
N GLN A 71 -26.66 21.19 -11.97
CA GLN A 71 -26.15 20.37 -10.87
C GLN A 71 -26.71 18.93 -10.91
N ILE A 72 -28.00 18.77 -11.22
CA ILE A 72 -28.64 17.45 -11.39
C ILE A 72 -27.90 16.65 -12.47
N LYS A 73 -27.68 17.24 -13.64
CA LYS A 73 -27.01 16.57 -14.76
C LYS A 73 -25.57 16.18 -14.43
N GLU A 74 -24.85 17.04 -13.70
CA GLU A 74 -23.49 16.73 -13.28
C GLU A 74 -23.45 15.51 -12.33
N LEU A 75 -24.34 15.47 -11.34
CA LEU A 75 -24.42 14.40 -10.35
C LEU A 75 -24.90 13.08 -10.95
N GLU A 76 -25.85 13.11 -11.88
CA GLU A 76 -26.30 11.93 -12.64
C GLU A 76 -25.19 11.35 -13.52
N ALA A 77 -24.30 12.20 -14.03
CA ALA A 77 -23.14 11.73 -14.77
C ALA A 77 -22.02 11.23 -13.82
N TRP A 78 -21.88 11.85 -12.64
CA TRP A 78 -20.85 11.49 -11.66
C TRP A 78 -21.09 10.12 -11.03
N GLY A 79 -22.32 9.81 -10.60
CA GLY A 79 -22.65 8.58 -9.87
C GLY A 79 -22.20 7.30 -10.59
N PRO A 80 -22.61 7.06 -11.86
CA PRO A 80 -22.20 5.88 -12.61
C PRO A 80 -20.69 5.78 -12.84
N ARG A 81 -20.01 6.92 -13.05
CA ARG A 81 -18.54 6.92 -13.19
C ARG A 81 -17.86 6.50 -11.90
N PHE A 82 -18.31 7.05 -10.78
CA PHE A 82 -17.78 6.73 -9.46
C PHE A 82 -18.04 5.26 -9.09
N GLN A 83 -19.26 4.76 -9.33
CA GLN A 83 -19.60 3.36 -9.12
C GLN A 83 -18.74 2.43 -9.98
N ARG A 84 -18.56 2.73 -11.27
CA ARG A 84 -17.76 1.92 -12.18
C ARG A 84 -16.29 1.89 -11.76
N GLN A 85 -15.75 3.03 -11.32
CA GLN A 85 -14.39 3.10 -10.78
C GLN A 85 -14.23 2.20 -9.55
N LEU A 86 -15.11 2.32 -8.55
CA LEU A 86 -15.06 1.48 -7.36
C LEU A 86 -15.29 0.00 -7.67
N HIS A 87 -16.11 -0.33 -8.67
CA HIS A 87 -16.30 -1.71 -9.10
C HIS A 87 -15.00 -2.31 -9.65
N PHE A 88 -14.27 -1.58 -10.51
CA PHE A 88 -12.97 -2.02 -11.01
C PHE A 88 -11.91 -2.14 -9.92
N GLN A 89 -11.89 -1.20 -8.97
CA GLN A 89 -10.93 -1.19 -7.86
C GLN A 89 -11.25 -2.27 -6.80
N GLY A 90 -12.53 -2.52 -6.53
CA GLY A 90 -13.02 -3.41 -5.48
C GLY A 90 -13.14 -4.88 -5.89
N PHE A 91 -13.37 -5.17 -7.18
CA PHE A 91 -13.49 -6.55 -7.66
C PHE A 91 -12.34 -6.96 -8.58
N GLY A 92 -11.70 -6.00 -9.24
CA GLY A 92 -10.63 -6.25 -10.19
C GLY A 92 -9.24 -5.90 -9.68
N ARG A 93 -8.35 -5.71 -10.64
CA ARG A 93 -6.97 -5.23 -10.46
C ARG A 93 -6.86 -3.81 -11.02
N ALA A 94 -7.56 -2.84 -10.42
CA ALA A 94 -7.41 -1.44 -10.79
C ALA A 94 -6.59 -0.67 -9.72
N PRO A 95 -5.78 0.33 -10.11
CA PRO A 95 -5.02 1.15 -9.16
C PRO A 95 -5.92 1.88 -8.16
N VAL A 96 -5.41 2.08 -6.95
CA VAL A 96 -6.10 2.74 -5.81
C VAL A 96 -5.29 3.90 -5.24
N ASP A 97 -4.42 4.51 -6.04
CA ASP A 97 -3.59 5.65 -5.65
C ASP A 97 -4.43 6.86 -5.25
N ASP A 98 -5.58 7.06 -5.88
CA ASP A 98 -6.57 8.09 -5.51
C ASP A 98 -7.14 7.88 -4.10
N LEU A 99 -7.39 6.62 -3.72
CA LEU A 99 -7.87 6.27 -2.38
C LEU A 99 -6.76 6.41 -1.32
N LEU A 100 -5.55 5.95 -1.64
CA LEU A 100 -4.39 6.05 -0.75
C LEU A 100 -3.95 7.51 -0.52
N LEU A 101 -4.20 8.40 -1.48
CA LEU A 101 -3.91 9.83 -1.34
C LEU A 101 -4.59 10.46 -0.12
N LEU A 102 -5.78 9.96 0.25
CA LEU A 102 -6.60 10.45 1.36
C LEU A 102 -5.97 10.15 2.74
N VAL A 103 -5.05 9.20 2.79
CA VAL A 103 -4.32 8.76 3.99
C VAL A 103 -2.80 8.87 3.83
N LYS A 104 -2.32 9.57 2.78
CA LYS A 104 -0.91 9.62 2.39
C LYS A 104 0.04 9.98 3.54
N ASP A 105 -0.37 10.89 4.41
CA ASP A 105 0.46 11.39 5.50
C ASP A 105 0.73 10.32 6.58
N LYS A 106 -0.06 9.23 6.59
CA LYS A 106 0.09 8.10 7.52
C LYS A 106 0.87 6.92 6.93
N ILE A 107 1.03 6.86 5.60
CA ILE A 107 1.72 5.76 4.91
C ILE A 107 3.20 5.63 5.36
N PRO A 108 3.98 6.72 5.55
CA PRO A 108 5.34 6.61 6.05
C PRO A 108 5.45 5.92 7.41
N ASP A 109 4.46 6.08 8.29
CA ASP A 109 4.47 5.43 9.61
C ASP A 109 4.10 3.95 9.53
N VAL A 110 3.23 3.57 8.60
CA VAL A 110 3.00 2.16 8.25
C VAL A 110 4.30 1.52 7.75
N ALA A 111 5.01 2.20 6.85
CA ALA A 111 6.29 1.71 6.31
C ALA A 111 7.33 1.49 7.42
N LYS A 112 7.50 2.48 8.31
CA LYS A 112 8.41 2.35 9.47
C LYS A 112 8.03 1.21 10.40
N ARG A 113 6.75 1.06 10.73
CA ARG A 113 6.27 0.04 11.68
C ARG A 113 6.38 -1.38 11.12
N THR A 114 6.13 -1.56 9.83
CA THR A 114 6.26 -2.85 9.13
C THR A 114 7.71 -3.13 8.70
N GLY A 115 8.55 -2.09 8.72
CA GLY A 115 9.96 -2.16 8.38
C GLY A 115 10.23 -2.37 6.89
N VAL A 116 9.30 -1.95 6.02
CA VAL A 116 9.45 -2.00 4.57
C VAL A 116 10.16 -0.74 4.05
N ASP A 117 10.91 -0.90 2.97
CA ASP A 117 11.66 0.17 2.31
C ASP A 117 10.85 0.85 1.20
N LEU A 118 9.88 0.14 0.63
CA LEU A 118 8.99 0.58 -0.42
C LEU A 118 7.60 0.00 -0.16
N ILE A 119 6.55 0.76 -0.49
CA ILE A 119 5.18 0.23 -0.59
C ILE A 119 4.76 0.33 -2.05
N GLY A 120 4.35 -0.79 -2.63
CA GLY A 120 3.98 -0.89 -4.02
C GLY A 120 2.85 -1.89 -4.22
N TRP A 121 2.24 -1.83 -5.40
CA TRP A 121 1.30 -2.87 -5.80
C TRP A 121 2.05 -4.16 -6.18
N TYR A 122 1.35 -5.29 -6.27
CA TYR A 122 1.95 -6.62 -6.45
C TYR A 122 2.93 -6.65 -7.63
N PRO A 123 4.20 -7.02 -7.39
CA PRO A 123 5.19 -7.12 -8.46
C PRO A 123 4.98 -8.40 -9.28
N ASP A 124 5.13 -8.31 -10.60
CA ASP A 124 5.10 -9.48 -11.50
C ASP A 124 6.35 -10.39 -11.34
N TYR A 125 7.41 -9.86 -10.73
CA TYR A 125 8.67 -10.56 -10.49
C TYR A 125 9.38 -10.01 -9.26
N THR A 126 9.99 -10.90 -8.48
CA THR A 126 10.86 -10.55 -7.36
C THR A 126 12.19 -11.27 -7.47
N GLY A 127 13.28 -10.55 -7.19
CA GLY A 127 14.61 -11.15 -7.10
C GLY A 127 14.78 -11.92 -5.80
N ALA A 128 15.79 -12.80 -5.74
CA ALA A 128 16.07 -13.61 -4.54
C ALA A 128 16.39 -12.79 -3.28
N ASP A 129 16.89 -11.56 -3.45
CA ASP A 129 17.26 -10.66 -2.37
C ASP A 129 16.14 -9.65 -2.00
N VAL A 130 14.92 -9.86 -2.52
CA VAL A 130 13.75 -9.03 -2.22
C VAL A 130 12.80 -9.80 -1.30
N GLU A 131 12.51 -9.22 -0.14
CA GLU A 131 11.48 -9.73 0.77
C GLU A 131 10.15 -9.04 0.46
N ILE A 132 9.10 -9.81 0.21
CA ILE A 132 7.74 -9.29 0.08
C ILE A 132 7.03 -9.41 1.41
N VAL A 133 6.47 -8.30 1.87
CA VAL A 133 5.70 -8.21 3.11
C VAL A 133 4.29 -7.78 2.75
N ASP A 134 3.30 -8.61 3.04
CA ASP A 134 1.90 -8.18 2.93
C ASP A 134 1.60 -7.20 4.08
N ILE A 135 1.21 -5.98 3.72
CA ILE A 135 0.85 -4.91 4.66
C ILE A 135 -0.61 -4.44 4.47
N THR A 136 -1.44 -5.30 3.88
CA THR A 136 -2.84 -4.99 3.54
C THR A 136 -3.60 -4.51 4.78
N ASP A 137 -3.51 -5.23 5.90
CA ASP A 137 -4.24 -4.90 7.12
C ASP A 137 -3.80 -3.57 7.72
N GLU A 138 -2.51 -3.24 7.66
CA GLU A 138 -1.98 -1.97 8.15
C GLU A 138 -2.51 -0.79 7.34
N LEU A 139 -2.60 -0.93 6.02
CA LEU A 139 -3.17 0.11 5.15
C LEU A 139 -4.69 0.20 5.30
N VAL A 140 -5.40 -0.92 5.39
CA VAL A 140 -6.84 -0.99 5.68
C VAL A 140 -7.17 -0.27 6.98
N SER A 141 -6.34 -0.44 8.02
CA SER A 141 -6.56 0.21 9.32
C SER A 141 -6.59 1.74 9.27
N LEU A 142 -5.93 2.36 8.27
CA LEU A 142 -5.90 3.82 8.12
C LEU A 142 -7.28 4.42 7.84
N PHE A 143 -8.20 3.63 7.28
CA PHE A 143 -9.56 3.99 6.96
C PHE A 143 -10.56 3.79 8.12
N ASN A 144 -10.13 3.13 9.20
CA ASN A 144 -10.93 2.82 10.40
C ASN A 144 -12.21 2.01 10.06
N PRO A 145 -12.10 0.87 9.37
CA PRO A 145 -13.26 0.04 9.04
C PRO A 145 -13.95 -0.49 10.30
N THR A 146 -15.26 -0.72 10.20
CA THR A 146 -16.03 -1.46 11.22
C THR A 146 -15.70 -2.95 11.16
N ASN A 147 -16.06 -3.71 12.20
CA ASN A 147 -15.90 -5.17 12.20
C ASN A 147 -16.66 -5.84 11.06
N GLU A 148 -17.86 -5.34 10.74
CA GLU A 148 -18.65 -5.80 9.59
C GLU A 148 -17.88 -5.59 8.28
N LYS A 149 -17.27 -4.41 8.09
CA LYS A 149 -16.48 -4.14 6.90
C LYS A 149 -15.23 -5.00 6.81
N LEU A 150 -14.57 -5.27 7.93
CA LEU A 150 -13.43 -6.20 7.98
C LEU A 150 -13.83 -7.61 7.55
N GLU A 151 -15.04 -8.07 7.87
CA GLU A 151 -15.54 -9.37 7.42
C GLU A 151 -15.81 -9.39 5.91
N GLU A 152 -16.41 -8.34 5.35
CA GLU A 152 -16.54 -8.20 3.89
C GLU A 152 -15.18 -8.20 3.19
N ILE A 153 -14.19 -7.48 3.75
CA ILE A 153 -12.83 -7.45 3.21
C ILE A 153 -12.23 -8.86 3.17
N LYS A 154 -12.38 -9.66 4.23
CA LYS A 154 -11.90 -11.05 4.24
C LYS A 154 -12.58 -11.90 3.18
N GLN A 155 -13.88 -11.72 2.97
CA GLN A 155 -14.63 -12.49 1.97
C GLN A 155 -14.18 -12.16 0.55
N ILE A 156 -13.99 -10.87 0.24
CA ILE A 156 -13.56 -10.46 -1.10
C ILE A 156 -12.09 -10.82 -1.38
N THR A 157 -11.21 -10.77 -0.37
CA THR A 157 -9.80 -11.14 -0.56
C THR A 157 -9.55 -12.65 -0.59
N ALA A 158 -10.51 -13.47 -0.12
CA ALA A 158 -10.43 -14.93 -0.15
C ALA A 158 -10.63 -15.53 -1.56
N VAL A 159 -11.08 -14.75 -2.53
CA VAL A 159 -11.27 -15.18 -3.93
C VAL A 159 -10.32 -14.43 -4.87
N GLU A 160 -10.09 -14.99 -6.06
CA GLU A 160 -9.32 -14.31 -7.09
C GLU A 160 -10.03 -13.04 -7.58
N PRO A 161 -9.29 -11.95 -7.89
CA PRO A 161 -9.87 -10.78 -8.52
C PRO A 161 -10.52 -11.14 -9.86
N THR A 162 -11.69 -10.58 -10.12
CA THR A 162 -12.40 -10.73 -11.38
C THR A 162 -11.56 -10.16 -12.52
N PRO A 163 -11.38 -10.91 -13.63
CA PRO A 163 -10.70 -10.40 -14.81
C PRO A 163 -11.37 -9.13 -15.36
N LEU A 164 -10.57 -8.20 -15.89
CA LEU A 164 -11.09 -6.93 -16.41
C LEU A 164 -12.17 -7.11 -17.49
N CYS A 165 -12.02 -8.12 -18.36
CA CYS A 165 -12.98 -8.42 -19.41
C CYS A 165 -14.36 -8.84 -18.90
N ASP A 166 -14.43 -9.38 -17.68
CA ASP A 166 -15.68 -9.83 -17.08
C ASP A 166 -16.36 -8.70 -16.30
N LEU A 167 -15.59 -7.72 -15.79
CA LEU A 167 -16.08 -6.53 -15.08
C LEU A 167 -16.75 -5.50 -16.00
N THR A 168 -16.50 -5.56 -17.31
CA THR A 168 -17.06 -4.61 -18.28
C THR A 168 -18.37 -5.07 -18.91
N ASN A 169 -18.77 -6.33 -18.68
CA ASN A 169 -19.95 -6.92 -19.32
C ASN A 169 -21.24 -6.75 -18.49
N ASP A 170 -21.17 -6.10 -17.33
CA ASP A 170 -22.30 -5.82 -16.43
C ASP A 170 -23.07 -4.54 -16.82
N ASP A 171 -23.35 -4.35 -18.12
CA ASP A 171 -24.24 -3.28 -18.63
C ASP A 171 -25.72 -3.71 -18.65
#